data_AF-A0A5K1C141-F1
#
_entry.id   AF-A0A5K1C141-F1
#
_cell.length_a   1.000
_cell.length_b   1.000
_cell.length_c   1.000
_cell.angle_alpha   90.00
_cell.angle_beta   90.00
_cell.angle_gamma   90.00
#
_symmetry.space_group_name_H-M   'P 1'
#
loop_
_entity.id
_entity.type
_entity.pdbx_description
1 polymer ?
#
loop_
_entity_poly.entity_id
_entity_poly.type
_entity_poly.pdbx_seq_one_letter_code
_entity_poly.pdbx_strand_id
1 'polypeptide(L)'
;FMAFSPLSPLHLHLHLLLFSALLVTAMADFNTDVDILWGRDHTVITNQGQEIRLSLDGVSGSGLQSRQQFFYGRFDMKIKLVPGNSAGTVAS
;
A
#
# COMPACT_ATOMS: atom_id res chain seq x y z
N PHE A 1 6.66 -49.45 17.77
CA PHE A 1 5.52 -48.56 18.04
C PHE A 1 6.05 -47.36 18.83
N MET A 2 6.35 -46.23 18.19
CA MET A 2 6.74 -45.01 18.91
C MET A 2 5.48 -44.30 19.38
N ALA A 3 5.27 -44.27 20.70
CA ALA A 3 4.20 -43.49 21.32
C ALA A 3 4.61 -42.02 21.29
N PHE A 4 3.87 -41.20 20.53
CA PHE A 4 3.96 -39.75 20.65
C PHE A 4 3.54 -39.38 22.07
N SER A 5 4.47 -38.83 22.85
CA SER A 5 4.16 -38.23 24.15
C SER A 5 3.23 -37.02 23.94
N PRO A 6 2.15 -36.86 24.74
CA PRO A 6 1.24 -35.72 24.58
C PRO A 6 2.01 -34.41 24.81
N LEU A 7 1.96 -33.51 23.82
CA LEU A 7 2.58 -32.19 23.91
C LEU A 7 1.94 -31.42 25.07
N SER A 8 2.77 -30.87 25.97
CA SER A 8 2.26 -30.13 27.13
C SER A 8 1.55 -28.84 26.70
N PRO A 9 0.55 -28.36 27.46
CA PRO A 9 -0.26 -27.20 27.07
C PRO A 9 0.57 -25.93 26.83
N LEU A 10 1.75 -25.82 27.44
CA LEU A 10 2.69 -24.71 27.20
C LEU A 10 3.28 -24.72 25.80
N HIS A 11 3.61 -25.90 25.26
CA HIS A 11 4.09 -26.01 23.88
C HIS A 11 2.99 -25.65 22.88
N LEU A 12 1.74 -26.03 23.17
CA LEU A 12 0.60 -25.69 22.32
C LEU A 12 0.36 -24.17 22.26
N HIS A 13 0.44 -23.48 23.40
CA HIS A 13 0.31 -22.01 23.45
C HIS A 13 1.46 -21.31 22.72
N LEU A 14 2.70 -21.81 22.87
CA LEU A 14 3.86 -21.26 22.18
C LEU A 14 3.75 -21.42 20.66
N HIS A 15 3.32 -22.59 20.17
CA HIS A 15 3.09 -22.82 18.75
C HIS A 15 1.95 -21.95 18.21
N LEU A 16 0.87 -21.75 18.97
CA LEU A 16 -0.23 -20.88 18.57
C LEU A 16 0.20 -19.41 18.44
N LEU A 17 1.01 -18.91 19.37
CA LEU A 17 1.58 -17.56 19.34
C LEU A 17 2.55 -17.36 18.16
N LEU A 18 3.39 -18.36 17.88
CA LEU A 18 4.30 -18.33 16.73
C LEU A 18 3.51 -18.36 15.41
N PHE A 19 2.43 -19.14 15.32
CA PHE A 19 1.62 -19.23 14.11
C PHE A 19 0.84 -17.93 13.85
N SER A 20 0.31 -17.27 14.88
CA SER A 20 -0.38 -15.97 14.71
C SER A 20 0.58 -14.85 14.30
N ALA A 21 1.82 -14.86 14.79
CA ALA A 21 2.85 -13.90 14.40
C ALA A 21 3.29 -14.02 12.94
N LEU A 22 3.11 -15.20 12.31
CA LEU A 22 3.40 -15.40 10.88
C LEU A 22 2.34 -14.80 9.96
N LEU A 23 1.15 -14.44 10.44
CA LEU A 23 0.08 -13.84 9.63
C LEU A 23 0.25 -12.33 9.43
N VAL A 24 1.47 -11.85 9.15
CA VAL A 24 1.66 -10.49 8.67
C VAL A 24 1.23 -10.44 7.20
N THR A 25 0.08 -9.83 6.95
CA THR A 25 -0.35 -9.47 5.60
C THR A 25 0.24 -8.10 5.27
N ALA A 26 1.05 -8.03 4.22
CA ALA A 26 1.50 -6.75 3.68
C ALA A 26 0.35 -6.15 2.86
N MET A 27 -0.14 -4.99 3.28
CA MET A 27 -1.10 -4.19 2.54
C MET A 27 -0.38 -2.92 2.06
N ALA A 28 -0.59 -2.55 0.79
CA ALA A 28 0.00 -1.33 0.24
C ALA A 28 -0.57 -0.10 0.98
N ASP A 29 0.25 0.89 1.27
CA ASP A 29 -0.15 2.12 1.97
C ASP A 29 0.59 3.33 1.38
N PHE A 30 -0.15 4.25 0.76
CA PHE A 30 0.42 5.44 0.14
C PHE A 30 1.11 6.39 1.15
N ASN A 31 0.84 6.30 2.45
CA ASN A 31 1.58 7.09 3.45
C ASN A 31 3.02 6.58 3.64
N THR A 32 3.23 5.27 3.49
CA THR A 32 4.52 4.62 3.74
C THR A 32 5.30 4.35 2.46
N ASP A 33 4.61 4.14 1.34
CA ASP A 33 5.22 3.57 0.14
C ASP A 33 5.60 4.61 -0.91
N VAL A 34 5.04 5.82 -0.83
CA VAL A 34 5.31 6.90 -1.79
C VAL A 34 5.71 8.22 -1.12
N ASP A 35 6.40 9.05 -1.89
CA ASP A 35 6.68 10.45 -1.60
C ASP A 35 5.92 11.35 -2.58
N ILE A 36 5.42 12.48 -2.08
CA ILE A 36 4.82 13.53 -2.91
C ILE A 36 5.96 14.41 -3.44
N LEU A 37 6.20 14.38 -4.75
CA LEU A 37 7.27 15.13 -5.39
C LEU A 37 6.92 16.62 -5.53
N TRP A 38 5.70 16.92 -5.93
CA TRP A 38 5.18 18.29 -6.12
C TRP A 38 3.65 18.29 -6.02
N GLY A 39 3.06 19.46 -5.78
CA GLY A 39 1.61 19.61 -5.61
C GLY A 39 1.08 18.97 -4.32
N ARG A 40 1.73 19.22 -3.17
CA ARG A 40 1.29 18.67 -1.87
C ARG A 40 -0.10 19.19 -1.46
N ASP A 41 -0.39 20.43 -1.76
CA ASP A 41 -1.70 21.06 -1.64
C ASP A 41 -2.75 20.50 -2.63
N HIS A 42 -2.28 19.84 -3.70
CA HIS A 42 -3.09 19.18 -4.73
C HIS A 42 -3.16 17.65 -4.54
N THR A 43 -2.68 17.14 -3.40
CA THR A 43 -2.63 15.71 -3.10
C THR A 43 -3.34 15.41 -1.79
N VAL A 44 -4.26 14.46 -1.80
CA VAL A 44 -4.95 13.99 -0.59
C VAL A 44 -4.88 12.48 -0.49
N ILE A 45 -4.36 11.98 0.63
CA ILE A 45 -4.38 10.55 0.97
C ILE A 45 -5.56 10.30 1.91
N THR A 46 -6.38 9.32 1.58
CA THR A 46 -7.59 8.95 2.33
C THR A 46 -7.67 7.44 2.53
N ASN A 47 -8.74 6.99 3.19
CA ASN A 47 -9.01 5.57 3.44
C ASN A 47 -7.81 4.83 4.07
N GLN A 48 -7.21 5.43 5.11
CA GLN A 48 -6.04 4.87 5.81
C GLN A 48 -4.90 4.49 4.85
N GLY A 49 -4.61 5.35 3.87
CA GLY A 49 -3.51 5.12 2.93
C GLY A 49 -3.85 4.26 1.71
N GLN A 50 -5.09 3.78 1.59
CA GLN A 50 -5.50 2.92 0.48
C GLN A 50 -5.94 3.70 -0.77
N GLU A 51 -6.19 5.01 -0.65
CA GLU A 51 -6.60 5.85 -1.76
C GLU A 51 -5.81 7.17 -1.75
N ILE A 52 -5.23 7.50 -2.90
CA ILE A 52 -4.59 8.78 -3.15
C ILE A 52 -5.33 9.51 -4.26
N ARG A 53 -5.56 10.81 -4.06
CA ARG A 53 -6.20 11.70 -5.03
C ARG A 53 -5.23 12.78 -5.43
N LEU A 54 -5.06 12.93 -6.74
CA LEU A 54 -4.25 13.96 -7.37
C LEU A 54 -5.19 14.94 -8.08
N SER A 55 -4.93 16.24 -7.93
CA SER A 55 -5.65 17.28 -8.64
C SER A 55 -4.72 18.10 -9.53
N LEU A 56 -5.34 18.78 -10.50
CA LEU A 56 -4.75 19.73 -11.43
C LEU A 56 -5.72 20.90 -11.56
N ASP A 57 -5.19 22.12 -11.47
CA ASP A 57 -5.91 23.35 -11.76
C ASP A 57 -5.10 24.27 -12.68
N GLY A 58 -5.53 25.52 -12.83
CA GLY A 58 -4.86 26.50 -13.68
C GLY A 58 -3.50 26.98 -13.17
N VAL A 59 -3.12 26.61 -11.96
CA VAL A 59 -1.85 26.98 -11.32
C VAL A 59 -0.87 25.81 -11.36
N SER A 60 -1.29 24.61 -10.96
CA SER A 60 -0.41 23.44 -10.93
C SER A 60 -1.16 22.11 -10.86
N GLY A 61 -0.42 21.01 -11.04
CA GLY A 61 -0.90 19.65 -10.78
C GLY A 61 -0.24 19.01 -9.55
N SER A 62 -0.19 17.69 -9.53
CA SER A 62 0.51 16.90 -8.51
C SER A 62 1.22 15.67 -9.08
N GLY A 63 2.25 15.20 -8.37
CA GLY A 63 3.02 14.01 -8.74
C GLY A 63 3.63 13.31 -7.54
N LEU A 64 3.78 11.98 -7.64
CA LEU A 64 4.30 11.10 -6.61
C LEU A 64 5.36 10.13 -7.15
N GLN A 65 6.17 9.58 -6.25
CA GLN A 65 7.22 8.61 -6.55
C GLN A 65 7.26 7.51 -5.48
N SER A 66 7.58 6.28 -5.85
CA SER A 66 7.85 5.23 -4.87
C SER A 66 9.06 5.58 -4.01
N ARG A 67 9.00 5.34 -2.71
CA ARG A 67 10.16 5.54 -1.80
C ARG A 67 11.29 4.57 -2.09
N GLN A 68 10.93 3.36 -2.50
CA GLN A 68 11.88 2.31 -2.85
C GLN A 68 12.21 2.37 -4.34
N GLN A 69 13.45 2.02 -4.65
CA GLN A 69 13.92 1.82 -6.02
C GLN A 69 13.95 0.33 -6.34
N PHE A 70 13.56 -0.02 -7.56
CA PHE A 70 13.46 -1.40 -7.99
C PHE A 70 14.19 -1.58 -9.31
N PHE A 71 14.99 -2.64 -9.43
CA PHE A 71 15.59 -3.03 -10.72
C PHE A 71 14.57 -3.75 -11.61
N TYR A 72 13.74 -4.61 -11.01
CA TYR A 72 12.69 -5.38 -11.68
C TYR A 72 11.49 -5.50 -10.74
N GLY A 73 10.28 -5.56 -11.28
CA GLY A 73 9.07 -5.72 -10.49
C GLY A 73 7.81 -5.66 -11.34
N ARG A 74 6.69 -6.02 -10.72
CA ARG A 74 5.35 -5.79 -11.25
C ARG A 74 4.66 -4.79 -10.33
N PHE A 75 4.15 -3.71 -10.91
CA PHE A 75 3.47 -2.64 -10.19
C PHE A 75 2.06 -2.51 -10.75
N ASP A 76 1.07 -2.84 -9.93
CA ASP A 76 -0.33 -2.74 -10.30
C ASP A 76 -0.96 -1.57 -9.54
N MET A 77 -1.62 -0.67 -10.26
CA MET A 77 -2.38 0.44 -9.68
C MET A 77 -3.82 0.43 -10.19
N LYS A 78 -4.77 0.67 -9.29
CA LYS A 78 -6.16 0.94 -9.67
C LYS A 78 -6.33 2.44 -9.86
N ILE A 79 -6.56 2.86 -11.10
CA ILE A 79 -6.68 4.28 -11.46
C ILE A 79 -8.14 4.58 -11.83
N LYS A 80 -8.67 5.69 -11.29
CA LYS A 80 -9.93 6.29 -11.71
C LYS A 80 -9.65 7.69 -12.23
N LEU A 81 -10.04 7.94 -13.48
CA LEU A 81 -9.87 9.25 -14.11
C LEU A 81 -10.95 10.23 -13.69
N VAL A 82 -10.63 11.52 -13.84
CA VAL A 82 -11.57 12.64 -13.69
C VAL A 82 -12.75 12.44 -14.65
N PRO A 83 -14.00 12.63 -14.18
CA PRO A 83 -15.18 12.53 -15.04
C PRO A 83 -15.36 13.80 -15.89
N GLY A 84 -16.06 13.66 -17.02
CA GLY A 84 -16.45 14.80 -17.87
C GLY A 84 -15.39 15.21 -18.89
N ASN A 85 -15.31 16.50 -19.20
CA ASN A 85 -14.32 17.02 -20.14
C ASN A 85 -12.94 17.07 -19.48
N SER A 86 -11.97 16.37 -20.08
CA SER A 86 -10.57 16.35 -19.65
C SER A 86 -9.61 16.56 -20.81
N ALA A 87 -10.06 17.28 -21.86
CA ALA A 87 -9.21 17.59 -23.00
C ALA A 87 -7.95 18.35 -22.54
N GLY A 88 -6.78 17.80 -22.91
CA GLY A 88 -5.48 18.37 -22.55
C GLY A 88 -4.91 17.91 -21.20
N THR A 89 -5.65 17.12 -20.42
CA THR A 89 -5.12 16.53 -19.17
C THR A 89 -4.42 15.20 -19.44
N VAL A 90 -3.30 14.96 -18.75
CA VAL A 90 -2.57 13.69 -18.75
C VAL A 90 -2.55 13.12 -17.33
N ALA A 91 -2.83 11.83 -17.19
CA ALA A 91 -2.60 11.06 -15.97
C ALA A 91 -1.65 9.90 -16.30
N SER A 92 -0.50 9.85 -15.62
CA SER A 92 0.60 8.91 -15.87
C SER A 92 1.01 8.18 -14.61
#